data_AF-A0A7J7S902-F1
#
_entry.id   AF-A0A7J7S902-F1
#
_cell.length_a   1.000
_cell.length_b   1.000
_cell.length_c   1.000
_cell.angle_alpha   90.00
_cell.angle_beta   90.00
_cell.angle_gamma   90.00
#
_symmetry.space_group_name_H-M   'P 1'
#
loop_
_entity.id
_entity.type
_entity.pdbx_description
1 polymer ?
#
loop_
_entity_poly.entity_id
_entity_poly.type
_entity_poly.pdbx_seq_one_letter_code
_entity_poly.pdbx_strand_id
1 'polypeptide(L)'
;MNGDEEFFDAVTGFDSDNSSGDFSETNQRVTGVIHVDTGQSNGIGRAGEKPPQENGIQKHRTCLPAPMFTRTDFSVWSILKRCIGLELSKITMPIAFNEPLSFLQRITEYMEHVYLVHKASRQPQPLDRMQCVAAFAVSAVASQWERTGKPFNPLLGETYELIREDLGFRFISEQVSHHPPISAFYSEGLHHDFLFHGSIYPKLKFWGKSVEAEPRGTITLELLR
;
A
#
# COMPACT_ATOMS: atom_id res chain seq x y z
N MET A 1 -40.53 7.19 13.18
CA MET A 1 -39.56 8.15 13.74
C MET A 1 -38.30 7.99 12.91
N ASN A 2 -38.20 8.81 11.87
CA ASN A 2 -37.04 8.89 11.00
C ASN A 2 -35.92 9.54 11.83
N GLY A 3 -34.81 8.84 12.01
CA GLY A 3 -33.56 9.40 12.47
C GLY A 3 -32.70 9.60 11.24
N ASP A 4 -32.72 10.81 10.70
CA ASP A 4 -31.80 11.24 9.65
C ASP A 4 -30.39 11.28 10.27
N GLU A 5 -29.58 10.25 10.03
CA GLU A 5 -28.13 10.34 10.23
C GLU A 5 -27.51 10.95 8.97
N GLU A 6 -27.59 12.29 8.90
CA GLU A 6 -26.73 13.09 8.02
C GLU A 6 -25.26 12.98 8.47
N PHE A 7 -24.35 13.08 7.48
CA PHE A 7 -22.93 13.47 7.54
C PHE A 7 -21.82 12.41 7.76
N PHE A 8 -20.62 12.49 7.17
CA PHE A 8 -19.96 13.37 6.16
C PHE A 8 -19.13 12.46 5.24
N ASP A 9 -19.33 12.49 3.92
CA ASP A 9 -18.29 12.09 2.97
C ASP A 9 -17.13 13.09 3.06
N ALA A 10 -15.89 12.62 2.89
CA ALA A 10 -14.75 13.50 2.68
C ALA A 10 -14.91 14.16 1.29
N VAL A 11 -15.59 15.31 1.25
CA VAL A 11 -15.73 16.12 0.04
C VAL A 11 -14.34 16.54 -0.43
N THR A 12 -13.83 15.89 -1.47
CA THR A 12 -12.74 16.39 -2.29
C THR A 12 -13.34 17.37 -3.28
N GLY A 13 -13.50 18.63 -2.87
CA GLY A 13 -14.09 19.66 -3.72
C GLY A 13 -13.54 21.02 -3.35
N PHE A 14 -12.66 21.54 -4.20
CA PHE A 14 -12.39 22.96 -4.29
C PHE A 14 -13.70 23.65 -4.66
N ASP A 15 -14.34 24.33 -3.70
CA ASP A 15 -15.26 25.40 -4.02
C ASP A 15 -14.68 26.72 -3.50
N SER A 16 -14.40 27.55 -4.49
CA SER A 16 -13.90 28.90 -4.43
C SER A 16 -14.80 29.82 -3.62
N ASP A 17 -14.19 30.58 -2.71
CA ASP A 17 -14.63 31.96 -2.48
C ASP A 17 -13.46 32.88 -2.07
N ASN A 18 -13.49 34.06 -2.67
CA ASN A 18 -12.48 35.10 -2.67
C ASN A 18 -11.99 35.54 -1.28
N SER A 19 -10.68 35.55 -1.08
CA SER A 19 -10.02 36.57 -0.26
C SER A 19 -8.61 36.86 -0.79
N SER A 20 -8.46 38.07 -1.30
CA SER A 20 -7.22 38.71 -1.74
C SER A 20 -6.10 38.61 -0.71
N GLY A 21 -4.94 38.09 -1.12
CA GLY A 21 -3.71 38.07 -0.34
C GLY A 21 -2.52 37.84 -1.28
N ASP A 22 -1.95 38.96 -1.71
CA ASP A 22 -0.81 39.11 -2.62
C ASP A 22 0.42 38.29 -2.17
N PHE A 23 0.93 37.40 -3.04
CA PHE A 23 2.29 36.87 -2.93
C PHE A 23 2.91 36.71 -4.32
N SER A 24 3.98 37.47 -4.51
CA SER A 24 4.74 37.75 -5.72
C SER A 24 5.25 36.53 -6.49
N GLU A 25 5.01 36.53 -7.80
CA GLU A 25 5.64 35.66 -8.80
C GLU A 25 7.15 35.98 -8.95
N THR A 26 8.01 34.98 -8.74
CA THR A 26 9.39 35.00 -9.25
C THR A 26 9.52 34.03 -10.42
N ASN A 27 9.56 34.64 -11.60
CA ASN A 27 9.67 34.02 -12.92
C ASN A 27 11.15 33.69 -13.21
N GLN A 28 11.55 32.42 -13.14
CA GLN A 28 12.85 31.97 -13.68
C GLN A 28 12.61 31.16 -14.96
N ARG A 29 12.79 31.85 -16.08
CA ARG A 29 12.92 31.27 -17.42
C ARG A 29 14.22 30.47 -17.50
N VAL A 30 14.13 29.19 -17.81
CA VAL A 30 15.25 28.42 -18.38
C VAL A 30 14.82 27.93 -19.76
N THR A 31 15.25 28.66 -20.77
CA THR A 31 15.28 28.25 -22.17
C THR A 31 16.34 27.18 -22.37
N GLY A 32 15.92 25.97 -22.75
CA GLY A 32 16.80 24.87 -23.17
C GLY A 32 16.25 24.24 -24.45
N VAL A 33 17.01 24.38 -25.52
CA VAL A 33 16.70 24.03 -26.91
C VAL A 33 16.55 22.51 -27.08
N ILE A 34 15.44 22.06 -27.69
CA ILE A 34 15.27 20.67 -28.13
C ILE A 34 16.02 20.52 -29.46
N HIS A 35 17.16 19.81 -29.44
CA HIS A 35 17.82 19.33 -30.65
C HIS A 35 17.19 17.97 -31.00
N VAL A 36 16.49 17.93 -32.14
CA VAL A 36 15.94 16.70 -32.71
C VAL A 36 17.01 16.10 -33.60
N ASP A 37 17.70 15.06 -33.11
CA ASP A 37 18.58 14.24 -33.96
C ASP A 37 17.80 13.04 -34.50
N THR A 38 17.55 13.10 -35.80
CA THR A 38 17.06 12.00 -36.64
C THR A 38 18.29 11.28 -37.19
N GLY A 39 18.47 9.99 -36.89
CA GLY A 39 19.69 9.30 -37.36
C GLY A 39 19.79 7.81 -37.08
N GLN A 40 19.12 7.03 -37.93
CA GLN A 40 19.55 5.74 -38.52
C GLN A 40 19.79 4.50 -37.63
N SER A 41 19.00 3.48 -37.96
CA SER A 41 19.19 2.06 -37.67
C SER A 41 20.55 1.54 -38.13
N ASN A 42 21.22 0.77 -37.28
CA ASN A 42 22.10 -0.32 -37.71
C ASN A 42 22.06 -1.43 -36.65
N GLY A 43 21.53 -2.59 -37.03
CA GLY A 43 21.45 -3.76 -36.18
C GLY A 43 22.79 -4.49 -36.09
N ILE A 44 23.17 -4.87 -34.88
CA ILE A 44 24.05 -6.01 -34.60
C ILE A 44 23.51 -6.68 -33.34
N GLY A 45 23.01 -7.91 -33.48
CA GLY A 45 22.42 -8.68 -32.40
C GLY A 45 23.41 -9.00 -31.28
N ARG A 46 22.94 -8.88 -30.03
CA ARG A 46 23.55 -9.52 -28.86
C ARG A 46 22.48 -10.19 -28.01
N ALA A 47 22.86 -11.35 -27.50
CA ALA A 47 22.03 -12.35 -26.85
C ALA A 47 21.35 -11.85 -25.56
N GLY A 48 20.10 -12.29 -25.36
CA GLY A 48 19.52 -12.47 -24.03
C GLY A 48 18.88 -11.26 -23.38
N GLU A 49 18.38 -10.29 -24.14
CA GLU A 49 17.54 -9.23 -23.56
C GLU A 49 16.21 -9.84 -23.11
N LYS A 50 16.03 -9.96 -21.79
CA LYS A 50 14.71 -10.16 -21.21
C LYS A 50 13.81 -9.05 -21.76
N PRO A 51 12.57 -9.37 -22.18
CA PRO A 51 11.65 -8.33 -22.61
C PRO A 51 11.61 -7.25 -21.53
N PRO A 52 11.73 -5.96 -21.88
CA PRO A 52 11.57 -4.91 -20.89
C PRO A 52 10.23 -5.11 -20.21
N GLN A 53 10.20 -5.05 -18.87
CA GLN A 53 8.94 -4.99 -18.14
C GLN A 53 8.08 -3.91 -18.81
N GLU A 54 6.78 -4.17 -19.05
CA GLU A 54 5.89 -3.29 -19.82
C GLU A 54 5.90 -1.82 -19.32
N ASN A 55 6.34 -1.62 -18.07
CA ASN A 55 6.38 -0.33 -17.37
C ASN A 55 7.77 0.35 -17.40
N GLY A 56 8.77 -0.21 -18.09
CA GLY A 56 10.12 0.36 -18.24
C GLY A 56 11.01 0.33 -16.98
N ILE A 57 10.60 -0.36 -15.92
CA ILE A 57 11.37 -0.47 -14.68
C ILE A 57 12.51 -1.47 -14.88
N GLN A 58 13.76 -1.00 -14.84
CA GLN A 58 14.95 -1.85 -14.92
C GLN A 58 15.53 -2.21 -13.54
N LYS A 59 15.23 -1.40 -12.50
CA LYS A 59 15.73 -1.57 -11.13
C LYS A 59 14.77 -0.97 -10.12
N HIS A 60 14.47 -1.69 -9.04
CA HIS A 60 13.65 -1.17 -7.94
C HIS A 60 14.40 -0.10 -7.14
N ARG A 61 13.69 0.96 -6.74
CA ARG A 61 14.24 2.02 -5.88
C ARG A 61 14.65 1.45 -4.51
N THR A 62 15.71 1.99 -3.92
CA THR A 62 16.20 1.61 -2.58
C THR A 62 16.00 2.70 -1.53
N CYS A 63 15.52 3.88 -1.94
CA CYS A 63 15.18 4.98 -1.05
C CYS A 63 13.99 5.78 -1.62
N LEU A 64 13.32 6.53 -0.74
CA LEU A 64 12.33 7.54 -1.13
C LEU A 64 13.03 8.88 -1.42
N PRO A 65 12.39 9.78 -2.20
CA PRO A 65 12.96 11.09 -2.53
C PRO A 65 13.23 11.99 -1.31
N ALA A 66 12.55 11.74 -0.18
CA ALA A 66 12.70 12.51 1.04
C ALA A 66 12.63 11.59 2.28
N PRO A 67 13.33 11.93 3.37
CA PRO A 67 13.18 11.23 4.65
C PRO A 67 11.80 11.50 5.26
N MET A 68 11.32 10.57 6.09
CA MET A 68 10.13 10.79 6.91
C MET A 68 10.40 11.85 7.98
N PHE A 69 9.43 12.73 8.24
CA PHE A 69 9.50 13.69 9.34
C PHE A 69 9.67 12.99 10.69
N THR A 70 10.44 13.57 11.60
CA THR A 70 10.59 13.00 12.95
C THR A 70 9.34 13.25 13.77
N ARG A 71 8.83 12.20 14.44
CA ARG A 71 7.58 12.29 15.22
C ARG A 71 7.66 13.22 16.43
N THR A 72 8.87 13.53 16.87
CA THR A 72 9.14 14.58 17.88
C THR A 72 8.76 15.97 17.40
N ASP A 73 8.65 16.18 16.09
CA ASP A 73 8.33 17.49 15.50
C ASP A 73 6.83 17.81 15.60
N PHE A 74 6.00 16.80 15.90
CA PHE A 74 4.54 16.94 16.00
C PHE A 74 4.02 16.39 17.32
N SER A 75 3.54 17.29 18.17
CA SER A 75 2.77 16.90 19.35
C SER A 75 1.32 16.62 18.93
N VAL A 76 0.83 15.39 19.13
CA VAL A 76 -0.61 15.08 19.01
C VAL A 76 -1.44 16.08 19.83
N TRP A 77 -0.92 16.50 20.99
CA TRP A 77 -1.53 17.52 21.83
C TRP A 77 -1.56 18.92 21.19
N SER A 78 -0.56 19.33 20.41
CA SER A 78 -0.60 20.64 19.74
C SER A 78 -1.66 20.68 18.65
N ILE A 79 -1.91 19.56 17.98
CA ILE A 79 -2.97 19.40 16.98
C ILE A 79 -4.33 19.36 17.68
N LEU A 80 -4.49 18.51 18.70
CA LEU A 80 -5.71 18.46 19.51
C LEU A 80 -6.03 19.80 20.18
N LYS A 81 -5.03 20.57 20.60
CA LYS A 81 -5.20 21.92 21.16
C LYS A 81 -5.75 22.92 20.13
N ARG A 82 -5.32 22.83 18.87
CA ARG A 82 -5.89 23.64 17.77
C ARG A 82 -7.33 23.26 17.42
N CYS A 83 -7.77 22.10 17.91
CA CYS A 83 -9.08 21.52 17.68
C CYS A 83 -10.05 21.76 18.84
N ILE A 84 -9.60 22.35 19.96
CA ILE A 84 -10.45 22.65 21.11
C ILE A 84 -11.49 23.70 20.71
N GLY A 85 -12.78 23.34 20.78
CA GLY A 85 -13.91 24.21 20.42
C GLY A 85 -14.50 23.94 19.03
N LEU A 86 -13.88 23.06 18.23
CA LEU A 86 -14.46 22.54 17.00
C LEU A 86 -15.09 21.17 17.25
N GLU A 87 -16.10 20.81 16.46
CA GLU A 87 -16.61 19.43 16.45
C GLU A 87 -15.47 18.48 16.07
N LEU A 88 -15.13 17.57 16.98
CA LEU A 88 -14.03 16.62 16.84
C LEU A 88 -14.14 15.73 15.58
N SER A 89 -15.35 15.57 15.04
CA SER A 89 -15.64 14.85 13.81
C SER A 89 -15.10 15.52 12.54
N LYS A 90 -14.77 16.82 12.57
CA LYS A 90 -14.26 17.57 11.40
C LYS A 90 -12.74 17.62 11.32
N ILE A 91 -12.04 16.94 12.23
CA ILE A 91 -10.57 16.98 12.30
C ILE A 91 -9.99 15.73 11.66
N THR A 92 -9.51 15.91 10.44
CA THR A 92 -8.79 14.87 9.69
C THR A 92 -7.51 14.51 10.44
N MET A 93 -7.27 13.20 10.60
CA MET A 93 -6.00 12.70 11.12
C MET A 93 -4.84 13.32 10.34
N PRO A 94 -3.86 13.96 11.02
CA PRO A 94 -2.75 14.59 10.33
C PRO A 94 -1.98 13.56 9.51
N ILE A 95 -1.79 13.87 8.22
CA ILE A 95 -1.06 13.02 7.27
C ILE A 95 0.35 12.64 7.76
N ALA A 96 0.93 13.43 8.67
CA ALA A 96 2.21 13.15 9.33
C ALA A 96 2.23 11.84 10.15
N PHE A 97 1.06 11.30 10.54
CA PHE A 97 0.97 9.99 11.21
C PHE A 97 0.83 8.83 10.23
N ASN A 98 0.63 9.12 8.94
CA ASN A 98 0.56 8.11 7.92
C ASN A 98 1.95 7.72 7.43
N GLU A 99 2.08 6.45 7.05
CA GLU A 99 3.17 6.04 6.17
C GLU A 99 2.74 6.19 4.70
N PRO A 100 3.67 6.33 3.75
CA PRO A 100 3.36 6.56 2.34
C PRO A 100 2.96 5.26 1.61
N LEU A 101 2.05 4.48 2.20
CA LEU A 101 1.51 3.25 1.65
C LEU A 101 0.00 3.16 1.90
N SER A 102 -0.75 2.71 0.90
CA SER A 102 -2.15 2.30 1.05
C SER A 102 -2.23 1.01 1.86
N PHE A 103 -3.35 0.78 2.55
CA PHE A 103 -3.57 -0.49 3.24
C PHE A 103 -3.55 -1.68 2.25
N LEU A 104 -3.95 -1.47 1.00
CA LEU A 104 -3.83 -2.49 -0.06
C LEU A 104 -2.38 -2.92 -0.29
N GLN A 105 -1.44 -1.96 -0.25
CA GLN A 105 -0.01 -2.22 -0.37
C GLN A 105 0.54 -2.90 0.89
N ARG A 106 0.06 -2.52 2.08
CA ARG A 106 0.42 -3.16 3.35
C ARG A 106 0.07 -4.66 3.34
N ILE A 107 -1.09 -5.04 2.82
CA ILE A 107 -1.50 -6.45 2.72
C ILE A 107 -0.59 -7.23 1.78
N THR A 108 -0.13 -6.62 0.68
CA THR A 108 0.78 -7.26 -0.28
C THR A 108 2.10 -7.70 0.36
N GLU A 109 2.53 -7.05 1.45
CA GLU A 109 3.75 -7.43 2.18
C GLU A 109 3.68 -8.84 2.78
N TYR A 110 2.50 -9.45 2.92
CA TYR A 110 2.36 -10.86 3.26
C TYR A 110 3.16 -11.77 2.31
N MET A 111 3.40 -11.32 1.08
CA MET A 111 4.13 -12.05 0.05
C MET A 111 5.66 -11.83 0.08
N GLU A 112 6.21 -11.05 1.03
CA GLU A 112 7.66 -10.77 1.10
C GLU A 112 8.49 -12.07 1.11
N HIS A 113 8.01 -13.09 1.81
CA HIS A 113 8.70 -14.37 2.02
C HIS A 113 8.05 -15.52 1.24
N VAL A 114 7.49 -15.25 0.05
CA VAL A 114 6.81 -16.24 -0.82
C VAL A 114 7.67 -17.48 -1.16
N TYR A 115 9.00 -17.39 -1.07
CA TYR A 115 9.89 -18.54 -1.25
C TYR A 115 9.58 -19.71 -0.29
N LEU A 116 8.97 -19.43 0.88
CA LEU A 116 8.49 -20.45 1.81
C LEU A 116 7.31 -21.24 1.24
N VAL A 117 6.42 -20.58 0.49
CA VAL A 117 5.29 -21.23 -0.22
C VAL A 117 5.81 -22.09 -1.36
N HIS A 118 6.76 -21.59 -2.14
CA HIS A 118 7.44 -22.39 -3.18
C HIS A 118 8.17 -23.60 -2.59
N LYS A 119 8.80 -23.44 -1.41
CA LYS A 119 9.42 -24.55 -0.69
C LYS A 119 8.38 -25.56 -0.20
N ALA A 120 7.25 -25.10 0.33
CA ALA A 120 6.14 -25.95 0.77
C ALA A 120 5.61 -26.80 -0.40
N SER A 121 5.36 -26.20 -1.56
CA SER A 121 4.83 -26.88 -2.75
C SER A 121 5.75 -27.98 -3.31
N ARG A 122 7.00 -28.06 -2.86
CA ARG A 122 7.98 -29.07 -3.27
C ARG A 122 8.18 -30.17 -2.22
N GLN A 123 7.60 -30.05 -1.02
CA GLN A 123 7.77 -31.07 0.01
C GLN A 123 6.81 -32.25 -0.23
N PRO A 124 7.32 -33.50 -0.26
CA PRO A 124 6.48 -34.67 -0.45
C PRO A 124 5.63 -34.96 0.79
N GLN A 125 6.18 -34.74 1.99
CA GLN A 125 5.51 -35.05 3.25
C GLN A 125 4.60 -33.90 3.69
N PRO A 126 3.33 -34.18 4.07
CA PRO A 126 2.41 -33.15 4.54
C PRO A 126 2.90 -32.36 5.75
N LEU A 127 3.66 -33.01 6.65
CA LEU A 127 4.20 -32.35 7.84
C LEU A 127 5.25 -31.28 7.48
N ASP A 128 6.15 -31.60 6.54
CA ASP A 128 7.18 -30.67 6.06
C ASP A 128 6.56 -29.49 5.29
N ARG A 129 5.46 -29.75 4.55
CA ARG A 129 4.63 -28.68 3.96
C ARG A 129 4.09 -27.76 5.03
N MET A 130 3.48 -28.33 6.08
CA MET A 130 2.88 -27.57 7.17
C MET A 130 3.91 -26.70 7.91
N GLN A 131 5.14 -27.20 8.12
CA GLN A 131 6.22 -26.41 8.71
C GLN A 131 6.57 -25.18 7.87
N CYS A 132 6.62 -25.33 6.54
CA CYS A 132 6.88 -24.21 5.64
C CYS A 132 5.71 -23.21 5.62
N VAL A 133 4.47 -23.70 5.63
CA VAL A 133 3.25 -22.86 5.69
C VAL A 133 3.19 -22.08 7.02
N ALA A 134 3.52 -22.72 8.15
CA ALA A 134 3.58 -22.05 9.44
C ALA A 134 4.66 -20.95 9.47
N ALA A 135 5.85 -21.25 8.91
CA ALA A 135 6.90 -20.25 8.76
C ALA A 135 6.45 -19.06 7.89
N PHE A 136 5.74 -19.33 6.80
CA PHE A 136 5.16 -18.30 5.94
C PHE A 136 4.11 -17.43 6.66
N ALA A 137 3.23 -18.05 7.44
CA ALA A 137 2.22 -17.33 8.22
C ALA A 137 2.86 -16.37 9.25
N VAL A 138 3.95 -16.78 9.90
CA VAL A 138 4.69 -15.91 10.84
C VAL A 138 5.46 -14.82 10.08
N SER A 139 6.11 -15.15 8.97
CA SER A 139 6.90 -14.16 8.22
C SER A 139 6.05 -13.09 7.55
N ALA A 140 4.81 -13.41 7.17
CA ALA A 140 3.85 -12.45 6.60
C ALA A 140 3.60 -11.22 7.51
N VAL A 141 3.77 -11.36 8.82
CA VAL A 141 3.57 -10.27 9.80
C VAL A 141 4.87 -9.73 10.40
N ALA A 142 6.04 -10.13 9.87
CA ALA A 142 7.33 -9.72 10.41
C ALA A 142 7.67 -8.24 10.18
N SER A 143 7.18 -7.65 9.07
CA SER A 143 7.47 -6.27 8.68
C SER A 143 6.78 -5.20 9.56
N GLN A 144 6.04 -5.60 10.60
CA GLN A 144 5.26 -4.68 11.44
C GLN A 144 6.09 -4.03 12.56
N TRP A 145 7.24 -4.60 12.93
CA TRP A 145 8.12 -4.02 13.94
C TRP A 145 8.56 -2.59 13.52
N GLU A 146 8.53 -1.64 14.44
CA GLU A 146 8.81 -0.20 14.24
C GLU A 146 7.88 0.55 13.25
N ARG A 147 7.01 -0.13 12.50
CA ARG A 147 6.01 0.48 11.60
C ARG A 147 4.74 0.89 12.31
N THR A 148 4.92 1.93 13.12
CA THR A 148 3.85 2.57 13.88
C THR A 148 3.04 3.59 13.06
N GLY A 149 3.33 3.75 11.76
CA GLY A 149 2.59 4.65 10.85
C GLY A 149 1.30 4.00 10.38
N LYS A 150 0.22 4.78 10.32
CA LYS A 150 -1.06 4.29 9.79
C LYS A 150 -0.98 4.23 8.26
N PRO A 151 -1.31 3.12 7.59
CA PRO A 151 -1.44 3.13 6.15
C PRO A 151 -2.62 4.03 5.73
N PHE A 152 -2.59 4.55 4.51
CA PHE A 152 -3.74 5.25 3.95
C PHE A 152 -4.95 4.31 3.87
N ASN A 153 -6.11 4.83 4.27
CA ASN A 153 -7.37 4.11 4.11
C ASN A 153 -7.70 4.10 2.61
N PRO A 154 -7.81 2.93 1.97
CA PRO A 154 -8.08 2.88 0.54
C PRO A 154 -9.46 3.47 0.22
N LEU A 155 -9.58 4.10 -0.94
CA LEU A 155 -10.89 4.50 -1.47
C LEU A 155 -11.70 3.25 -1.87
N LEU A 156 -13.03 3.33 -1.84
CA LEU A 156 -13.87 2.25 -2.36
C LEU A 156 -13.55 2.02 -3.85
N GLY A 157 -13.27 0.77 -4.22
CA GLY A 157 -12.84 0.41 -5.57
C GLY A 157 -11.37 0.75 -5.90
N GLU A 158 -10.59 1.27 -4.96
CA GLU A 158 -9.14 1.38 -5.13
C GLU A 158 -8.55 -0.02 -5.34
N THR A 159 -7.63 -0.14 -6.31
CA THR A 159 -6.92 -1.38 -6.61
C THR A 159 -5.41 -1.22 -6.46
N TYR A 160 -4.73 -2.30 -6.10
CA TYR A 160 -3.27 -2.36 -6.15
C TYR A 160 -2.81 -3.69 -6.75
N GLU A 161 -1.87 -3.64 -7.69
CA GLU A 161 -1.26 -4.81 -8.30
C GLU A 161 0.26 -4.86 -8.08
N LEU A 162 0.79 -6.07 -8.00
CA LEU A 162 2.23 -6.31 -7.93
C LEU A 162 2.58 -7.60 -8.66
N ILE A 163 3.47 -7.49 -9.65
CA ILE A 163 4.07 -8.63 -10.33
C ILE A 163 5.55 -8.70 -9.93
N ARG A 164 5.98 -9.83 -9.38
CA ARG A 164 7.37 -10.10 -9.01
C ARG A 164 7.84 -11.35 -9.73
N GLU A 165 8.25 -11.20 -10.98
CA GLU A 165 8.82 -12.28 -11.78
C GLU A 165 10.04 -12.92 -11.11
N ASP A 166 10.84 -12.10 -10.42
CA ASP A 166 12.02 -12.54 -9.68
C ASP A 166 11.67 -13.40 -8.45
N LEU A 167 10.47 -13.22 -7.88
CA LEU A 167 9.97 -14.02 -6.76
C LEU A 167 8.95 -15.09 -7.16
N GLY A 168 8.44 -15.06 -8.39
CA GLY A 168 7.56 -16.09 -8.94
C GLY A 168 6.06 -15.92 -8.61
N PHE A 169 5.56 -14.71 -8.37
CA PHE A 169 4.12 -14.48 -8.14
C PHE A 169 3.58 -13.20 -8.79
N ARG A 170 2.25 -13.16 -8.97
CA ARG A 170 1.49 -11.93 -9.22
C ARG A 170 0.37 -11.78 -8.19
N PHE A 171 0.05 -10.54 -7.84
CA PHE A 171 -0.87 -10.18 -6.78
C PHE A 171 -1.80 -9.05 -7.24
N ILE A 172 -3.06 -9.13 -6.85
CA ILE A 172 -4.07 -8.08 -7.01
C ILE A 172 -4.84 -7.91 -5.69
N SER A 173 -5.13 -6.67 -5.32
CA SER A 173 -6.04 -6.35 -4.22
C SER A 173 -6.98 -5.22 -4.57
N GLU A 174 -8.14 -5.22 -3.93
CA GLU A 174 -9.20 -4.23 -4.12
C GLU A 174 -9.85 -3.89 -2.77
N GLN A 175 -10.18 -2.63 -2.58
CA GLN A 175 -11.06 -2.20 -1.50
C GLN A 175 -12.52 -2.44 -1.89
N VAL A 176 -13.05 -3.60 -1.51
CA VAL A 176 -14.39 -4.07 -1.91
C VAL A 176 -15.54 -3.50 -1.06
N SER A 177 -15.23 -2.91 0.09
CA SER A 177 -16.22 -2.26 0.96
C SER A 177 -15.57 -1.15 1.77
N HIS A 178 -16.32 -0.08 2.04
CA HIS A 178 -15.88 1.02 2.92
C HIS A 178 -16.53 0.96 4.32
N HIS A 179 -17.72 0.37 4.42
CA HIS A 179 -18.47 0.24 5.68
C HIS A 179 -19.07 -1.17 5.83
N PRO A 180 -18.36 -2.10 6.49
CA PRO A 180 -17.02 -1.96 7.08
C PRO A 180 -15.90 -1.91 6.02
N PRO A 181 -14.71 -1.36 6.34
CA PRO A 181 -13.59 -1.33 5.41
C PRO A 181 -13.03 -2.73 5.19
N ILE A 182 -13.31 -3.34 4.04
CA ILE A 182 -12.84 -4.67 3.67
C ILE A 182 -11.92 -4.54 2.45
N SER A 183 -10.70 -5.05 2.58
CA SER A 183 -9.77 -5.20 1.48
C SER A 183 -9.69 -6.68 1.10
N ALA A 184 -10.00 -7.01 -0.14
CA ALA A 184 -9.83 -8.35 -0.69
C ALA A 184 -8.50 -8.44 -1.44
N PHE A 185 -7.88 -9.62 -1.45
CA PHE A 185 -6.66 -9.85 -2.21
C PHE A 185 -6.64 -11.26 -2.80
N TYR A 186 -5.93 -11.39 -3.92
CA TYR A 186 -5.70 -12.62 -4.62
C TYR A 186 -4.29 -12.64 -5.20
N SER A 187 -3.60 -13.77 -5.03
CA SER A 187 -2.23 -13.97 -5.47
C SER A 187 -2.06 -15.36 -6.02
N GLU A 188 -1.27 -15.50 -7.07
CA GLU A 188 -0.98 -16.78 -7.69
C GLU A 188 0.50 -16.90 -8.05
N GLY A 189 1.01 -18.13 -7.92
CA GLY A 189 2.34 -18.46 -8.40
C GLY A 189 2.40 -18.44 -9.94
N LEU A 190 3.42 -17.80 -10.51
CA LEU A 190 3.62 -17.73 -11.97
C LEU A 190 3.87 -19.12 -12.61
N HIS A 191 4.17 -20.12 -11.78
CA HIS A 191 4.34 -21.51 -12.21
C HIS A 191 3.13 -22.39 -11.88
N HIS A 192 1.99 -21.80 -11.50
CA HIS A 192 0.75 -22.47 -11.10
C HIS A 192 0.97 -23.51 -9.99
N ASP A 193 1.78 -23.16 -8.99
CA ASP A 193 2.10 -24.01 -7.84
C ASP A 193 1.30 -23.67 -6.58
N PHE A 194 0.80 -22.43 -6.45
CA PHE A 194 -0.06 -22.04 -5.33
C PHE A 194 -1.07 -20.94 -5.70
N LEU A 195 -2.14 -20.85 -4.89
CA LEU A 195 -3.03 -19.69 -4.79
C LEU A 195 -3.04 -19.18 -3.35
N PHE A 196 -2.97 -17.87 -3.15
CA PHE A 196 -3.03 -17.23 -1.85
C PHE A 196 -4.03 -16.08 -1.89
N HIS A 197 -5.11 -16.18 -1.14
CA HIS A 197 -6.22 -15.23 -1.20
C HIS A 197 -6.92 -15.06 0.13
N GLY A 198 -7.69 -13.98 0.24
CA GLY A 198 -8.47 -13.71 1.42
C GLY A 198 -9.05 -12.30 1.40
N SER A 199 -9.58 -11.91 2.54
CA SER A 199 -10.00 -10.54 2.80
C SER A 199 -9.69 -10.15 4.23
N ILE A 200 -9.44 -8.86 4.47
CA ILE A 200 -9.12 -8.33 5.79
C ILE A 200 -10.02 -7.13 6.09
N TYR A 201 -10.66 -7.20 7.25
CA TYR A 201 -11.33 -6.09 7.92
C TYR A 201 -10.58 -5.76 9.22
N PRO A 202 -9.80 -4.67 9.27
CA PRO A 202 -9.07 -4.28 10.47
C PRO A 202 -10.02 -3.62 11.48
N LYS A 203 -10.51 -4.39 12.45
CA LYS A 203 -11.38 -3.86 13.50
C LYS A 203 -10.53 -3.22 14.62
N LEU A 204 -10.70 -1.92 14.81
CA LEU A 204 -9.99 -1.17 15.85
C LEU A 204 -10.76 -1.16 17.17
N LYS A 205 -10.05 -1.37 18.28
CA LYS A 205 -10.56 -1.19 19.65
C LYS A 205 -9.57 -0.34 20.45
N PHE A 206 -10.09 0.64 21.19
CA PHE A 206 -9.28 1.47 22.07
C PHE A 206 -9.44 1.00 23.52
N TRP A 207 -8.33 0.72 24.19
CA TRP A 207 -8.27 0.23 25.56
C TRP A 207 -7.69 1.27 26.53
N GLY A 208 -7.83 2.56 26.21
CA GLY A 208 -7.34 3.68 27.02
C GLY A 208 -5.87 4.03 26.79
N LYS A 209 -4.95 3.06 26.89
CA LYS A 209 -3.50 3.28 26.66
C LYS A 209 -2.97 2.57 25.43
N SER A 210 -3.78 1.72 24.80
CA SER A 210 -3.42 0.98 23.61
C SER A 210 -4.57 0.96 22.61
N VAL A 211 -4.21 0.78 21.34
CA VAL A 211 -5.14 0.47 20.25
C VAL A 211 -4.86 -0.96 19.83
N GLU A 212 -5.89 -1.79 19.83
CA GLU A 212 -5.86 -3.13 19.27
C GLU A 212 -6.44 -3.08 17.86
N ALA A 213 -5.71 -3.62 16.89
CA ALA A 213 -6.20 -3.85 15.54
C ALA A 213 -6.39 -5.36 15.35
N GLU A 214 -7.64 -5.80 15.28
CA GLU A 214 -8.01 -7.20 15.06
C GLU A 214 -8.23 -7.42 13.54
N PRO A 215 -7.32 -8.10 12.82
CA PRO A 215 -7.49 -8.36 11.39
C PRO A 215 -8.52 -9.48 11.21
N ARG A 216 -9.77 -9.12 10.89
CA ARG A 216 -10.85 -10.08 10.67
C ARG A 216 -10.88 -10.55 9.24
N GLY A 217 -10.93 -11.86 9.05
CA GLY A 217 -11.09 -12.50 7.75
C GLY A 217 -10.30 -13.80 7.68
N THR A 218 -10.63 -14.62 6.68
CA THR A 218 -9.94 -15.87 6.44
C THR A 218 -8.90 -15.67 5.35
N ILE A 219 -7.68 -16.12 5.64
CA ILE A 219 -6.59 -16.21 4.67
C ILE A 219 -6.50 -17.68 4.24
N THR A 220 -6.50 -17.91 2.93
CA THR A 220 -6.48 -19.24 2.32
C THR A 220 -5.22 -19.39 1.49
N LEU A 221 -4.48 -20.48 1.70
CA LEU A 221 -3.36 -20.89 0.88
C LEU A 221 -3.66 -22.27 0.31
N GLU A 222 -3.69 -22.37 -1.01
CA GLU A 222 -3.88 -23.61 -1.75
C GLU A 222 -2.55 -23.99 -2.41
N LEU A 223 -2.03 -25.17 -2.08
CA LEU A 223 -0.88 -25.75 -2.76
C LEU A 223 -1.42 -26.67 -3.85
N LEU A 224 -1.11 -26.36 -5.11
CA LEU A 224 -1.71 -27.01 -6.29
C LEU A 224 -0.93 -28.26 -6.74
N ARG A 225 0.20 -28.57 -6.08
CA ARG A 225 1.09 -29.69 -6.38
C ARG A 225 1.40 -30.51 -5.14
#